data_AF-A0A3N5IUZ1-F1
#
_entry.id   AF-A0A3N5IUZ1-F1
#
_cell.length_a   1.000
_cell.length_b   1.000
_cell.length_c   1.000
_cell.angle_alpha   90.00
_cell.angle_beta   90.00
_cell.angle_gamma   90.00
#
_symmetry.space_group_name_H-M   'P 1'
#
loop_
_entity.id
_entity.type
_entity.pdbx_description
1 polymer ?
#
loop_
_entity_poly.entity_id
_entity_poly.type
_entity_poly.pdbx_seq_one_letter_code
_entity_poly.pdbx_strand_id
1 'polypeptide(L)'
;MIYQFLYPLHTVFSFFNVFRYITFRTIFASITALLICLILGRWFIQKLQSLQMDQQIREDGPKTHQVKKGTPTMGGVLIIFAVA
;
A
#
# COMPACT_ATOMS: atom_id res chain seq x y z
N MET A 1 7.45 8.18 5.19
CA MET A 1 7.60 9.34 6.12
C MET A 1 8.00 9.10 7.60
N ILE A 2 7.80 7.92 8.21
CA ILE A 2 7.93 7.70 9.68
C ILE A 2 9.34 7.95 10.27
N TYR A 3 10.41 7.74 9.49
CA TYR A 3 11.79 7.96 9.94
C TYR A 3 12.06 9.41 10.39
N GLN A 4 11.47 10.39 9.70
CA GLN A 4 11.65 11.81 10.03
C GLN A 4 11.10 12.15 11.43
N PHE A 5 10.05 11.43 11.85
CA PHE A 5 9.42 11.65 13.15
C PHE A 5 10.17 10.95 14.30
N LEU A 6 10.81 9.81 14.04
CA LEU A 6 11.58 9.04 15.05
C LEU A 6 13.04 9.50 15.20
N TYR A 7 13.64 10.07 14.16
CA TYR A 7 15.03 10.53 14.18
C TYR A 7 15.39 11.53 15.30
N PRO A 8 14.55 12.54 15.65
CA PRO A 8 14.89 13.46 16.73
C PRO A 8 14.89 12.83 18.13
N LEU A 9 14.27 11.66 18.32
CA LEU A 9 14.28 10.94 19.62
C LEU A 9 15.62 10.24 19.93
N HIS A 10 16.53 10.12 18.96
CA HIS A 10 17.83 9.47 19.18
C HIS A 10 18.72 10.23 20.17
N THR A 11 18.47 11.52 20.40
CA THR A 11 19.22 12.35 21.35
C THR A 11 18.86 12.07 22.82
N VAL A 12 17.69 11.48 23.08
CA VAL A 12 17.17 11.23 24.44
C VAL A 12 17.38 9.78 24.86
N PHE A 13 17.36 8.82 23.93
CA PHE A 13 17.48 7.39 24.22
C PHE A 13 18.49 6.70 23.29
N SER A 14 19.59 6.19 23.85
CA SER A 14 20.68 5.50 23.13
C SER A 14 20.19 4.28 22.31
N PHE A 15 19.07 3.66 22.67
CA PHE A 15 18.44 2.57 21.93
C PHE A 15 17.98 2.98 20.50
N PHE A 16 17.63 4.24 20.28
CA PHE A 16 17.18 4.73 18.96
C PHE A 16 18.32 4.92 17.95
N ASN A 17 19.58 4.66 18.34
CA ASN A 17 20.72 4.69 17.41
C ASN A 17 20.61 3.59 16.32
N VAL A 18 19.78 2.56 16.54
CA VAL A 18 19.48 1.51 15.55
C VAL A 18 18.81 2.06 14.28
N PHE A 19 18.07 3.17 14.38
CA PHE A 19 17.46 3.82 13.21
C PHE A 19 18.49 4.50 12.29
N ARG A 20 19.75 4.63 12.72
CA ARG A 20 20.83 5.20 11.91
C ARG A 20 21.32 4.25 10.82
N TYR A 21 21.06 2.94 10.96
CA TYR A 21 21.44 1.96 9.95
C TYR A 21 20.46 1.98 8.78
N ILE A 22 21.01 2.09 7.57
CA ILE A 22 20.20 2.12 6.34
C ILE A 22 19.38 0.84 6.17
N THR A 23 19.94 -0.31 6.55
CA THR A 23 19.29 -1.63 6.49
C THR A 23 18.06 -1.70 7.38
N PHE A 24 18.14 -1.13 8.59
CA PHE A 24 17.00 -1.11 9.50
C PHE A 24 15.89 -0.21 8.97
N ARG A 25 16.26 0.96 8.44
CA ARG A 25 15.32 1.91 7.84
C ARG A 25 14.59 1.32 6.63
N THR A 26 15.28 0.61 5.75
CA THR A 26 14.66 0.01 4.55
C THR A 26 13.70 -1.12 4.92
N ILE A 27 14.11 -2.02 5.81
CA ILE A 27 13.24 -3.11 6.29
C ILE A 27 11.99 -2.54 6.97
N PHE A 28 12.17 -1.55 7.84
CA PHE A 28 11.05 -0.92 8.54
C PHE A 28 10.08 -0.21 7.57
N ALA A 29 10.60 0.52 6.57
CA ALA A 29 9.76 1.15 5.54
C ALA A 29 8.97 0.11 4.72
N SER A 30 9.60 -0.99 4.32
CA SER A 30 8.92 -2.06 3.57
C SER A 30 7.83 -2.75 4.39
N ILE A 31 8.11 -3.07 5.65
CA ILE A 31 7.13 -3.71 6.55
C ILE A 31 5.94 -2.78 6.80
N THR A 32 6.20 -1.50 7.07
CA THR A 32 5.13 -0.53 7.33
C THR A 32 4.25 -0.31 6.09
N ALA A 33 4.83 -0.16 4.90
CA ALA A 33 4.07 -0.05 3.65
C ALA A 33 3.22 -1.31 3.39
N LEU A 34 3.79 -2.50 3.62
CA LEU A 34 3.07 -3.77 3.47
C LEU A 34 1.89 -3.89 4.44
N LEU A 35 2.10 -3.53 5.71
CA LEU A 35 1.03 -3.54 6.71
C LEU A 35 -0.11 -2.58 6.34
N ILE A 36 0.21 -1.37 5.87
CA ILE A 36 -0.79 -0.40 5.42
C ILE A 36 -1.62 -0.98 4.26
N CYS A 37 -0.97 -1.57 3.26
CA CYS A 37 -1.64 -2.22 2.13
C CYS A 37 -2.56 -3.37 2.57
N LEU A 38 -2.12 -4.22 3.50
CA LEU A 38 -2.91 -5.37 3.97
C LEU A 38 -4.12 -4.94 4.81
N ILE A 39 -3.94 -3.97 5.71
CA ILE A 39 -5.00 -3.50 6.62
C ILE A 39 -6.05 -2.69 5.85
N LEU A 40 -5.61 -1.75 5.00
CA LEU A 40 -6.52 -0.88 4.25
C LEU A 40 -7.04 -1.52 2.97
N GLY A 41 -6.42 -2.59 2.48
CA GLY A 41 -6.73 -3.21 1.19
C GLY A 41 -8.21 -3.60 1.05
N ARG A 42 -8.77 -4.34 2.02
CA ARG A 42 -10.16 -4.80 1.94
C ARG A 42 -11.16 -3.64 1.93
N TRP A 43 -10.92 -2.63 2.77
CA TRP A 43 -11.75 -1.43 2.81
C TRP A 43 -11.66 -0.63 1.52
N PHE A 44 -10.44 -0.47 0.98
CA PHE A 44 -10.20 0.28 -0.26
C PHE A 44 -10.83 -0.41 -1.48
N ILE A 45 -10.74 -1.74 -1.57
CA ILE A 45 -11.38 -2.52 -2.64
C ILE A 45 -12.91 -2.34 -2.61
N GLN A 46 -13.53 -2.44 -1.43
CA GLN A 46 -14.97 -2.21 -1.28
C GLN A 46 -15.36 -0.78 -1.68
N LYS A 47 -14.53 0.21 -1.31
CA LYS A 47 -14.76 1.60 -1.68
C LYS A 47 -14.68 1.81 -3.19
N LEU A 48 -13.68 1.26 -3.86
CA LEU A 48 -13.55 1.35 -5.33
C LEU A 48 -14.72 0.67 -6.04
N GLN A 49 -15.17 -0.48 -5.55
CA GLN A 49 -16.33 -1.18 -6.08
C GLN A 49 -17.62 -0.35 -5.91
N SER A 50 -17.78 0.34 -4.77
CA SER A 50 -18.92 1.26 -4.55
C SER A 50 -18.92 2.48 -5.46
N LEU A 51 -17.74 2.88 -5.94
CA LEU A 51 -17.56 4.00 -6.88
C LEU A 51 -17.73 3.57 -8.34
N GLN A 52 -18.10 2.31 -8.60
CA GLN A 52 -18.27 1.74 -9.94
C GLN A 52 -17.03 1.90 -10.83
N MET A 53 -15.85 1.93 -10.21
CA MET A 53 -14.56 2.00 -10.88
C MET A 53 -14.16 0.60 -11.38
N ASP A 54 -15.04 -0.08 -12.10
CA ASP A 54 -14.80 -1.44 -12.58
C ASP A 54 -14.04 -1.44 -13.90
N GLN A 55 -13.28 -2.50 -14.15
CA GLN A 55 -12.58 -2.66 -15.42
C GLN A 55 -13.58 -2.99 -16.55
N GLN A 56 -13.66 -2.14 -17.57
CA GLN A 56 -14.47 -2.40 -18.75
C GLN A 56 -13.86 -3.55 -19.57
N ILE A 57 -14.61 -4.65 -19.71
CA ILE A 57 -14.18 -5.83 -20.46
C ILE A 57 -14.78 -5.75 -21.86
N ARG A 58 -13.95 -5.99 -22.89
CA ARG A 58 -14.39 -6.06 -24.28
C ARG A 58 -15.18 -7.36 -24.48
N GLU A 59 -16.38 -7.25 -25.03
CA GLU A 59 -17.29 -8.38 -25.24
C GLU A 59 -16.80 -9.36 -26.35
N ASP A 60 -15.89 -8.91 -27.23
CA ASP A 60 -15.27 -9.72 -28.30
C ASP A 60 -14.15 -10.66 -27.82
N GLY A 61 -13.85 -10.66 -26.51
CA GLY A 61 -12.75 -11.42 -25.92
C GLY A 61 -13.08 -12.90 -25.64
N PRO A 62 -12.06 -13.74 -25.35
CA PRO A 62 -12.29 -15.11 -24.93
C PRO A 62 -13.17 -15.17 -23.67
N LYS A 63 -14.09 -16.13 -23.58
CA LYS A 63 -15.03 -16.29 -22.44
C LYS A 63 -14.33 -16.29 -21.08
N THR A 64 -13.08 -16.76 -21.01
CA THR A 64 -12.24 -16.77 -19.81
C THR A 64 -11.94 -15.36 -19.26
N HIS A 65 -11.97 -14.32 -20.10
CA HIS A 65 -11.78 -12.94 -19.67
C HIS A 65 -13.02 -12.35 -19.00
N GLN A 66 -14.22 -12.86 -19.28
CA GLN A 66 -15.46 -12.39 -18.65
C GLN A 66 -15.52 -12.70 -17.14
N VAL A 67 -14.70 -13.65 -16.66
CA VAL A 67 -14.59 -14.00 -15.23
C VAL A 67 -14.04 -12.84 -14.39
N LYS A 68 -13.33 -11.89 -15.02
CA LYS A 68 -12.79 -10.69 -14.35
C LYS A 68 -13.80 -9.53 -14.28
N LYS A 69 -15.03 -9.71 -14.74
CA LYS A 69 -16.05 -8.64 -14.78
C LYS A 69 -16.42 -8.26 -13.34
N GLY A 70 -16.23 -6.99 -12.99
CA GLY A 70 -16.46 -6.46 -11.64
C GLY A 70 -15.22 -6.40 -10.73
N THR A 71 -14.00 -6.62 -11.26
CA THR A 71 -12.78 -6.25 -10.51
C THR A 71 -12.55 -4.74 -10.58
N PRO A 72 -12.40 -4.04 -9.45
CA PRO A 72 -12.15 -2.60 -9.45
C PRO A 72 -10.76 -2.28 -10.01
N THR A 73 -10.66 -1.16 -10.73
CA THR A 73 -9.43 -0.56 -11.24
C THR A 73 -8.85 0.45 -10.23
N MET A 74 -7.65 0.98 -10.49
CA MET A 74 -6.96 2.00 -9.67
C MET A 74 -6.38 1.53 -8.32
N GLY A 75 -6.10 0.22 -8.15
CA GLY A 75 -5.42 -0.29 -6.95
C GLY A 75 -4.05 0.35 -6.66
N GLY A 76 -3.38 0.89 -7.67
CA GLY A 76 -2.10 1.59 -7.52
C GLY A 76 -2.15 2.83 -6.63
N VAL A 77 -3.32 3.45 -6.45
CA VAL A 77 -3.50 4.60 -5.54
C VAL A 77 -3.19 4.20 -4.09
N LEU A 78 -3.62 3.00 -3.67
CA LEU A 78 -3.32 2.48 -2.34
C LEU A 78 -1.80 2.24 -2.17
N ILE A 79 -1.13 1.77 -3.21
CA ILE A 79 0.31 1.51 -3.19
C ILE A 79 1.08 2.82 -3.05
N ILE A 80 0.74 3.84 -3.85
CA ILE A 80 1.36 5.16 -3.77
C ILE A 80 1.14 5.77 -2.37
N PHE A 81 -0.08 5.65 -1.84
CA PHE A 81 -0.40 6.11 -0.49
C PHE A 81 0.40 5.38 0.59
N ALA A 82 0.59 4.06 0.46
CA ALA A 82 1.33 3.27 1.45
C ALA A 82 2.85 3.50 1.42
N VAL A 83 3.39 3.93 0.28
CA VAL A 83 4.85 4.14 0.09
C VAL A 83 5.30 5.58 0.41
N ALA A 84 4.40 6.55 0.34
CA ALA A 84 4.67 7.95 0.69
C ALA A 84 5.06 8.11 2.19
#